data_AF-A0A2S9FHD1-F1
#
_entry.id   AF-A0A2S9FHD1-F1
#
_cell.length_a   1.000
_cell.length_b   1.000
_cell.length_c   1.000
_cell.angle_alpha   90.00
_cell.angle_beta   90.00
_cell.angle_gamma   90.00
#
_symmetry.space_group_name_H-M   'P 1'
#
loop_
_entity.id
_entity.type
_entity.pdbx_description
1 polymer ?
#
loop_
_entity_poly.entity_id
_entity_poly.type
_entity_poly.pdbx_seq_one_letter_code
_entity_poly.pdbx_strand_id
1 'polypeptide(L)'
;PTPAPSALYPPEGFGAPKNRQGHSTGAVTGLPKDTVIFSADNHISVADDIFYERFPEELKGAAPRIWYEDGAYMVGMKGKAWTGGDFGRVLMQYDDLAGAASNNIEARIRELKEDGIDKELAFPNAVLALFHYPDKSLRERVFRIYNEHIADLQERSNGHFYGVGLINWWDPKGTRSTLEELKSLGLKTFLLPLNPGKDDDGNIYDYGSTDMDAVWDEIEAAGLPVSHH
;
A
#
# COMPACT_ATOMS: atom_id res chain seq x y z
N PRO A 1 -28.11 -29.57 30.13
CA PRO A 1 -27.75 -28.21 29.66
C PRO A 1 -27.69 -28.18 28.14
N THR A 2 -28.63 -27.48 27.50
CA THR A 2 -28.60 -27.23 26.05
C THR A 2 -27.42 -26.31 25.74
N PRO A 3 -26.53 -26.66 24.78
CA PRO A 3 -25.44 -25.76 24.42
C PRO A 3 -26.04 -24.45 23.89
N ALA A 4 -25.53 -23.33 24.38
CA ALA A 4 -25.93 -22.02 23.87
C ALA A 4 -25.63 -21.98 22.36
N PRO A 5 -26.55 -21.44 21.54
CA PRO A 5 -26.29 -21.29 20.11
C PRO A 5 -25.01 -20.47 19.95
N SER A 6 -24.04 -20.99 19.20
CA SER A 6 -22.85 -20.21 18.84
C SER A 6 -23.34 -18.98 18.10
N ALA A 7 -23.20 -17.80 18.70
CA ALA A 7 -23.41 -16.57 17.96
C ALA A 7 -22.46 -16.59 16.75
N LEU A 8 -22.98 -16.28 15.57
CA LEU A 8 -22.18 -16.15 14.34
C LEU A 8 -21.10 -15.06 14.46
N TYR A 9 -21.23 -14.18 15.46
CA TYR A 9 -20.36 -13.03 15.68
C TYR A 9 -19.90 -12.97 17.15
N PRO A 10 -18.64 -12.56 17.41
CA PRO A 10 -18.17 -12.29 18.75
C PRO A 10 -18.99 -11.17 19.41
N PRO A 11 -19.34 -11.27 20.71
CA PRO A 11 -20.08 -10.24 21.44
C PRO A 11 -19.44 -8.85 21.40
N GLU A 12 -18.12 -8.79 21.30
CA GLU A 12 -17.30 -7.58 21.19
C GLU A 12 -17.21 -7.00 19.77
N GLY A 13 -17.82 -7.67 18.78
CA GLY A 13 -17.67 -7.36 17.36
C GLY A 13 -16.33 -7.84 16.80
N PHE A 14 -16.12 -7.70 15.49
CA PHE A 14 -14.80 -7.87 14.90
C PHE A 14 -14.02 -6.59 15.19
N GLY A 15 -13.23 -6.58 16.28
CA GLY A 15 -12.39 -5.45 16.66
C GLY A 15 -11.37 -5.06 15.58
N ALA A 16 -10.48 -4.13 15.91
CA ALA A 16 -9.42 -3.71 14.99
C ALA A 16 -8.62 -4.93 14.48
N PRO A 17 -8.30 -5.02 13.17
CA PRO A 17 -7.59 -6.16 12.58
C PRO A 17 -6.30 -6.54 13.32
N LYS A 18 -5.64 -5.57 13.95
CA LYS A 18 -4.44 -5.79 14.76
C LYS A 18 -4.58 -6.77 15.94
N ASN A 19 -5.81 -7.04 16.39
CA ASN A 19 -6.08 -8.02 17.45
C ASN A 19 -6.55 -9.38 16.91
N ARG A 20 -6.57 -9.57 15.59
CA ARG A 20 -7.03 -10.83 14.98
C ARG A 20 -6.10 -11.98 15.38
N GLN A 21 -6.66 -13.19 15.37
CA GLN A 21 -5.92 -14.42 15.53
C GLN A 21 -6.23 -15.31 14.34
N GLY A 22 -5.20 -15.84 13.69
CA GLY A 22 -5.40 -16.78 12.60
C GLY A 22 -5.97 -18.10 13.11
N HIS A 23 -6.90 -18.67 12.35
CA HIS A 23 -7.63 -19.88 12.73
C HIS A 23 -7.67 -20.94 11.61
N SER A 24 -6.92 -20.72 10.52
CA SER A 24 -6.87 -21.64 9.40
C SER A 24 -6.22 -22.96 9.80
N THR A 25 -6.84 -24.06 9.37
CA THR A 25 -6.29 -25.42 9.48
C THR A 25 -5.63 -25.89 8.19
N GLY A 26 -5.36 -24.96 7.26
CA GLY A 26 -4.86 -25.27 5.91
C GLY A 26 -5.97 -25.50 4.88
N ALA A 27 -7.23 -25.26 5.24
CA ALA A 27 -8.37 -25.18 4.33
C ALA A 27 -9.40 -24.21 4.91
N VAL A 28 -10.04 -23.43 4.03
CA VAL A 28 -11.20 -22.62 4.44
C VAL A 28 -12.44 -23.51 4.40
N THR A 29 -13.08 -23.64 5.55
CA THR A 29 -14.27 -24.49 5.74
C THR A 29 -15.35 -24.14 4.71
N GLY A 30 -15.79 -25.16 3.96
CA GLY A 30 -16.86 -25.01 2.96
C GLY A 30 -16.37 -24.72 1.54
N LEU A 31 -15.06 -24.50 1.32
CA LEU A 31 -14.49 -24.41 -0.02
C LEU A 31 -13.97 -25.79 -0.51
N PRO A 32 -13.93 -26.02 -1.84
CA PRO A 32 -13.29 -27.20 -2.40
C PRO A 32 -11.85 -27.37 -1.92
N LYS A 33 -11.41 -28.62 -1.82
CA LYS A 33 -10.00 -28.94 -1.56
C LYS A 33 -9.13 -28.28 -2.62
N ASP A 34 -7.96 -27.78 -2.21
CA ASP A 34 -6.96 -27.13 -3.06
C ASP A 34 -7.41 -25.77 -3.65
N THR A 35 -8.46 -25.16 -3.10
CA THR A 35 -8.82 -23.76 -3.40
C THR A 35 -7.70 -22.82 -2.97
N VAL A 36 -7.25 -21.96 -3.88
CA VAL A 36 -6.28 -20.89 -3.60
C VAL A 36 -7.04 -19.59 -3.32
N ILE A 37 -6.74 -18.96 -2.20
CA ILE A 37 -7.36 -17.69 -1.79
C ILE A 37 -6.38 -16.55 -2.01
N PHE A 38 -6.84 -15.56 -2.78
CA PHE A 38 -6.14 -14.31 -3.01
C PHE A 38 -6.87 -13.18 -2.29
N SER A 39 -6.23 -12.53 -1.31
CA SER A 39 -6.76 -11.30 -0.73
C SER A 39 -6.55 -10.14 -1.71
N ALA A 40 -7.63 -9.59 -2.25
CA ALA A 40 -7.56 -8.50 -3.22
C ALA A 40 -7.27 -7.13 -2.59
N ASP A 41 -7.34 -7.03 -1.26
CA ASP A 41 -7.13 -5.79 -0.53
C ASP A 41 -6.53 -6.09 0.86
N ASN A 42 -5.31 -5.64 1.04
CA ASN A 42 -4.59 -5.58 2.31
C ASN A 42 -3.73 -4.33 2.31
N HIS A 43 -3.18 -3.98 3.46
CA HIS A 43 -2.28 -2.84 3.60
C HIS A 43 -0.92 -3.23 4.18
N ILE A 44 0.07 -2.38 3.90
CA ILE A 44 1.43 -2.48 4.42
C ILE A 44 1.92 -1.12 4.93
N SER A 45 2.40 -1.12 6.17
CA SER A 45 3.05 0.05 6.77
C SER A 45 4.55 0.00 6.52
N VAL A 46 5.09 1.07 5.94
CA VAL A 46 6.54 1.18 5.71
C VAL A 46 7.20 1.47 7.06
N ALA A 47 8.08 0.57 7.49
CA ALA A 47 8.66 0.58 8.82
C ALA A 47 10.00 1.33 8.93
N ASP A 48 10.64 1.54 7.79
CA ASP A 48 12.00 2.08 7.69
C ASP A 48 11.95 3.49 7.10
N ASP A 49 12.96 4.31 7.41
CA ASP A 49 13.07 5.68 6.91
C ASP A 49 13.64 5.73 5.48
N ILE A 50 12.98 4.97 4.59
CA ILE A 50 13.45 4.67 3.24
C ILE A 50 13.73 5.91 2.40
N PHE A 51 13.01 6.99 2.65
CA PHE A 51 13.18 8.24 1.94
C PHE A 51 14.47 8.92 2.37
N TYR A 52 14.70 9.10 3.67
CA TYR A 52 15.93 9.73 4.13
C TYR A 52 17.18 8.96 3.71
N GLU A 53 17.12 7.63 3.72
CA GLU A 53 18.23 6.76 3.34
C GLU A 53 18.57 6.83 1.84
N ARG A 54 17.55 6.88 0.97
CA ARG A 54 17.71 6.81 -0.50
C ARG A 54 17.70 8.17 -1.20
N PHE A 55 17.47 9.26 -0.48
CA PHE A 55 17.59 10.60 -1.05
C PHE A 55 19.07 10.99 -1.31
N PRO A 56 19.36 11.73 -2.39
CA PRO A 56 20.67 12.31 -2.62
C PRO A 56 21.13 13.14 -1.41
N GLU A 57 22.42 13.11 -1.10
CA GLU A 57 22.98 13.74 0.09
C GLU A 57 22.60 15.23 0.18
N GLU A 58 22.67 15.94 -0.94
CA GLU A 58 22.30 17.35 -1.07
C GLU A 58 20.80 17.62 -0.90
N LEU A 59 19.95 16.60 -1.03
CA LEU A 59 18.50 16.68 -0.89
C LEU A 59 17.96 16.01 0.38
N LYS A 60 18.80 15.38 1.21
CA LYS A 60 18.35 14.69 2.45
C LYS A 60 17.58 15.58 3.40
N GLY A 61 17.93 16.86 3.48
CA GLY A 61 17.18 17.84 4.29
C GLY A 61 15.74 18.09 3.82
N ALA A 62 15.43 17.75 2.56
CA ALA A 62 14.11 17.83 1.95
C ALA A 62 13.40 16.47 1.86
N ALA A 63 14.01 15.39 2.35
CA ALA A 63 13.37 14.08 2.39
C ALA A 63 12.23 14.07 3.43
N PRO A 64 11.03 13.58 3.07
CA PRO A 64 10.07 13.12 4.06
C PRO A 64 10.72 12.09 4.98
N ARG A 65 10.22 12.01 6.21
CA ARG A 65 10.69 11.08 7.24
C ARG A 65 9.59 10.08 7.55
N ILE A 66 9.98 8.86 7.85
CA ILE A 66 9.11 7.83 8.43
C ILE A 66 9.56 7.55 9.87
N TRP A 67 8.61 7.56 10.80
CA TRP A 67 8.87 7.19 12.19
C TRP A 67 7.64 6.53 12.83
N TYR A 68 7.85 5.76 13.88
CA TYR A 68 6.76 5.17 14.65
C TYR A 68 6.34 6.09 15.80
N GLU A 69 5.06 6.40 15.91
CA GLU A 69 4.49 7.24 16.97
C GLU A 69 3.07 6.79 17.28
N ASP A 70 2.72 6.73 18.57
CA ASP A 70 1.36 6.45 19.06
C ASP A 70 0.67 5.22 18.44
N GLY A 71 1.41 4.18 18.08
CA GLY A 71 0.84 2.93 17.57
C GLY A 71 0.65 2.87 16.05
N ALA A 72 1.27 3.79 15.30
CA ALA A 72 1.28 3.75 13.84
C ALA A 72 2.59 4.28 13.25
N TYR A 73 2.91 3.87 12.03
CA TYR A 73 3.95 4.51 11.22
C TYR A 73 3.43 5.82 10.62
N MET A 74 4.15 6.90 10.91
CA MET A 74 3.85 8.26 10.48
C MET A 74 4.77 8.66 9.33
N VAL A 75 4.24 9.51 8.45
CA VAL A 75 5.00 10.16 7.38
C VAL A 75 4.89 11.67 7.55
N GLY A 76 6.01 12.38 7.43
CA GLY A 76 6.00 13.83 7.56
C GLY A 76 7.35 14.49 7.39
N MET A 77 7.47 15.75 7.79
CA MET A 77 8.72 16.51 7.73
C MET A 77 8.91 17.36 8.98
N LYS A 78 10.16 17.51 9.41
CA LYS A 78 10.53 18.33 10.58
C LYS A 78 9.72 18.00 11.84
N GLY A 79 9.42 16.71 12.05
CA GLY A 79 8.62 16.22 13.18
C GLY A 79 7.11 16.50 13.10
N LYS A 80 6.62 17.09 11.99
CA LYS A 80 5.20 17.29 11.76
C LYS A 80 4.68 16.19 10.83
N ALA A 81 3.84 15.31 11.37
CA ALA A 81 3.16 14.30 10.58
C ALA A 81 2.15 14.91 9.60
N TRP A 82 2.09 14.34 8.40
CA TRP A 82 1.03 14.56 7.43
C TRP A 82 -0.14 13.58 7.60
N THR A 83 0.05 12.56 8.44
CA THR A 83 -0.93 11.51 8.76
C THR A 83 -1.73 11.77 10.04
N GLY A 84 -1.81 13.02 10.52
CA GLY A 84 -2.53 13.34 11.76
C GLY A 84 -4.06 13.20 11.69
N GLY A 85 -4.72 13.24 12.85
CA GLY A 85 -6.19 13.22 12.96
C GLY A 85 -6.81 11.84 12.69
N ASP A 86 -7.94 11.81 12.00
CA ASP A 86 -8.68 10.56 11.73
C ASP A 86 -7.87 9.58 10.85
N PHE A 87 -7.05 10.09 9.93
CA PHE A 87 -6.20 9.25 9.09
C PHE A 87 -5.22 8.44 9.93
N GLY A 88 -4.51 9.09 10.87
CA GLY A 88 -3.61 8.42 11.80
C GLY A 88 -4.34 7.42 12.71
N ARG A 89 -5.54 7.76 13.19
CA ARG A 89 -6.37 6.83 13.99
C ARG A 89 -6.75 5.56 13.23
N VAL A 90 -6.97 5.66 11.92
CA VAL A 90 -7.23 4.50 11.05
C VAL A 90 -5.96 3.67 10.89
N LEU A 91 -4.81 4.29 10.64
CA LEU A 91 -3.52 3.58 10.55
C LEU A 91 -3.21 2.75 11.80
N MET A 92 -3.49 3.31 13.00
CA MET A 92 -3.32 2.62 14.29
C MET A 92 -4.15 1.33 14.44
N GLN A 93 -5.12 1.06 13.55
CA GLN A 93 -5.93 -0.16 13.58
C GLN A 93 -5.23 -1.37 12.93
N TYR A 94 -4.15 -1.15 12.18
CA TYR A 94 -3.46 -2.19 11.39
C TYR A 94 -2.10 -2.60 11.96
N ASP A 95 -1.35 -1.68 12.57
CA ASP A 95 0.12 -1.78 12.69
C ASP A 95 0.69 -2.68 13.81
N ASP A 96 -0.11 -3.15 14.78
CA ASP A 96 0.47 -3.88 15.94
C ASP A 96 0.87 -5.34 15.62
N LEU A 97 0.46 -5.91 14.48
CA LEU A 97 0.87 -7.28 14.09
C LEU A 97 2.27 -7.27 13.47
N ALA A 98 3.05 -8.33 13.73
CA ALA A 98 4.42 -8.43 13.24
C ALA A 98 4.50 -8.39 11.70
N GLY A 99 3.52 -8.97 10.99
CA GLY A 99 3.43 -8.92 9.53
C GLY A 99 2.73 -7.68 8.94
N ALA A 100 2.27 -6.74 9.77
CA ALA A 100 1.61 -5.52 9.30
C ALA A 100 2.58 -4.51 8.67
N ALA A 101 3.85 -4.57 9.09
CA ALA A 101 4.87 -3.62 8.71
C ALA A 101 5.91 -4.24 7.74
N SER A 102 6.61 -3.38 7.01
CA SER A 102 7.52 -3.76 5.92
C SER A 102 8.83 -4.42 6.38
N ASN A 103 9.09 -4.50 7.68
CA ASN A 103 10.35 -4.98 8.24
C ASN A 103 10.36 -6.49 8.53
N ASN A 104 9.24 -7.21 8.36
CA ASN A 104 9.14 -8.64 8.67
C ASN A 104 8.22 -9.39 7.69
N ILE A 105 8.69 -9.59 6.46
CA ILE A 105 7.95 -10.30 5.42
C ILE A 105 7.67 -11.76 5.80
N GLU A 106 8.56 -12.40 6.56
CA GLU A 106 8.40 -13.78 7.02
C GLU A 106 7.23 -13.91 8.00
N ALA A 107 7.03 -12.93 8.90
CA ALA A 107 5.85 -12.88 9.76
C ALA A 107 4.57 -12.68 8.94
N ARG A 108 4.61 -11.81 7.92
CA ARG A 108 3.46 -11.58 7.04
C ARG A 108 3.01 -12.84 6.30
N ILE A 109 3.94 -13.59 5.71
CA ILE A 109 3.64 -14.86 5.03
C ILE A 109 3.02 -15.86 6.01
N ARG A 110 3.58 -15.96 7.23
CA ARG A 110 3.04 -16.85 8.27
C ARG A 110 1.62 -16.43 8.64
N GLU A 111 1.38 -15.15 8.90
CA GLU A 111 0.09 -14.63 9.31
C GLU A 111 -0.98 -14.76 8.21
N LEU A 112 -0.64 -14.56 6.93
CA LEU A 112 -1.53 -14.87 5.79
C LEU A 112 -1.95 -16.33 5.81
N LYS A 113 -0.98 -17.24 5.99
CA LYS A 113 -1.24 -18.68 6.05
C LYS A 113 -2.14 -19.05 7.24
N GLU A 114 -1.92 -18.43 8.39
CA GLU A 114 -2.74 -18.60 9.60
C GLU A 114 -4.18 -18.06 9.38
N ASP A 115 -4.36 -17.09 8.50
CA ASP A 115 -5.68 -16.60 8.04
C ASP A 115 -6.28 -17.46 6.90
N GLY A 116 -5.51 -18.38 6.32
CA GLY A 116 -5.93 -19.20 5.18
C GLY A 116 -5.86 -18.49 3.83
N ILE A 117 -5.05 -17.43 3.75
CA ILE A 117 -4.79 -16.66 2.53
C ILE A 117 -3.46 -17.16 1.92
N ASP A 118 -3.49 -17.53 0.64
CA ASP A 118 -2.28 -17.98 -0.06
C ASP A 118 -1.45 -16.81 -0.59
N LYS A 119 -2.14 -15.78 -1.06
CA LYS A 119 -1.56 -14.63 -1.75
C LYS A 119 -2.34 -13.38 -1.42
N GLU A 120 -1.70 -12.23 -1.52
CA GLU A 120 -2.38 -10.96 -1.33
C GLU A 120 -1.90 -9.88 -2.28
N LEU A 121 -2.75 -8.86 -2.42
CA LEU A 121 -2.37 -7.55 -2.91
C LEU A 121 -2.31 -6.56 -1.74
N ALA A 122 -1.19 -5.83 -1.61
CA ALA A 122 -0.97 -4.91 -0.49
C ALA A 122 -0.75 -3.47 -0.94
N PHE A 123 -1.64 -2.58 -0.49
CA PHE A 123 -1.61 -1.13 -0.72
C PHE A 123 -0.80 -0.39 0.35
N PRO A 124 -0.15 0.74 0.02
CA PRO A 124 0.54 1.55 1.02
C PRO A 124 -0.43 2.15 2.04
N ASN A 125 0.05 2.34 3.27
CA ASN A 125 -0.65 3.07 4.33
C ASN A 125 -0.25 4.56 4.36
N ALA A 126 0.72 4.91 5.21
CA ALA A 126 1.09 6.29 5.48
C ALA A 126 1.66 7.05 4.27
N VAL A 127 2.26 6.32 3.31
CA VAL A 127 2.82 6.90 2.07
C VAL A 127 1.74 7.57 1.23
N LEU A 128 0.48 7.16 1.33
CA LEU A 128 -0.65 7.79 0.63
C LEU A 128 -0.80 9.28 0.97
N ALA A 129 -0.36 9.73 2.14
CA ALA A 129 -0.36 11.15 2.51
C ALA A 129 0.49 12.03 1.58
N LEU A 130 1.35 11.43 0.76
CA LEU A 130 2.23 12.13 -0.19
C LEU A 130 1.59 12.34 -1.57
N PHE A 131 0.41 11.78 -1.84
CA PHE A 131 -0.24 11.84 -3.15
C PHE A 131 -0.55 13.23 -3.64
N HIS A 132 -0.75 14.17 -2.71
CA HIS A 132 -1.04 15.55 -3.03
C HIS A 132 0.08 16.49 -2.59
N TYR A 133 1.29 15.96 -2.35
CA TYR A 133 2.44 16.78 -2.00
C TYR A 133 2.74 17.78 -3.14
N PRO A 134 2.75 19.11 -2.91
CA PRO A 134 2.73 20.11 -3.99
C PRO A 134 3.89 20.01 -4.98
N ASP A 135 5.08 19.67 -4.49
CA ASP A 135 6.24 19.46 -5.38
C ASP A 135 6.12 18.11 -6.08
N LYS A 136 5.70 18.13 -7.35
CA LYS A 136 5.54 16.95 -8.20
C LYS A 136 6.85 16.17 -8.40
N SER A 137 8.00 16.85 -8.41
CA SER A 137 9.31 16.21 -8.57
C SER A 137 9.69 15.41 -7.31
N LEU A 138 9.41 15.99 -6.13
CA LEU A 138 9.59 15.30 -4.86
C LEU A 138 8.60 14.14 -4.72
N ARG A 139 7.34 14.36 -5.11
CA ARG A 139 6.28 13.34 -5.11
C ARG A 139 6.67 12.11 -5.94
N GLU A 140 7.09 12.31 -7.19
CA GLU A 140 7.53 11.21 -8.05
C GLU A 140 8.74 10.49 -7.46
N ARG A 141 9.74 11.22 -6.94
CA ARG A 141 10.93 10.61 -6.30
C ARG A 141 10.55 9.68 -5.15
N VAL A 142 9.65 10.12 -4.28
CA VAL A 142 9.13 9.30 -3.17
C VAL A 142 8.47 8.04 -3.71
N PHE A 143 7.63 8.14 -4.73
CA PHE A 143 6.94 6.98 -5.31
C PHE A 143 7.92 5.95 -5.85
N ARG A 144 8.96 6.40 -6.56
CA ARG A 144 10.01 5.52 -7.09
C ARG A 144 10.76 4.80 -5.97
N ILE A 145 11.16 5.52 -4.92
CA ILE A 145 11.82 4.93 -3.74
C ILE A 145 10.90 3.91 -3.04
N TYR A 146 9.61 4.21 -2.92
CA TYR A 146 8.63 3.27 -2.39
C TYR A 146 8.51 2.01 -3.26
N ASN A 147 8.48 2.17 -4.58
CA ASN A 147 8.38 1.05 -5.52
C ASN A 147 9.58 0.10 -5.42
N GLU A 148 10.80 0.65 -5.32
CA GLU A 148 12.01 -0.16 -5.10
C GLU A 148 11.91 -0.96 -3.80
N HIS A 149 11.48 -0.31 -2.71
CA HIS A 149 11.32 -0.95 -1.40
C HIS A 149 10.27 -2.06 -1.41
N ILE A 150 9.12 -1.81 -2.03
CA ILE A 150 8.02 -2.78 -2.05
C ILE A 150 8.27 -3.94 -3.02
N ALA A 151 9.08 -3.71 -4.06
CA ALA A 151 9.53 -4.74 -4.97
C ALA A 151 10.49 -5.73 -4.29
N ASP A 152 11.42 -5.26 -3.45
CA ASP A 152 12.30 -6.12 -2.62
C ASP A 152 11.46 -7.06 -1.73
N LEU A 153 10.43 -6.52 -1.08
CA LEU A 153 9.53 -7.31 -0.24
C LEU A 153 8.73 -8.33 -1.04
N GLN A 154 8.23 -7.94 -2.22
CA GLN A 154 7.56 -8.86 -3.13
C GLN A 154 8.48 -10.01 -3.54
N GLU A 155 9.74 -9.74 -3.89
CA GLU A 155 10.72 -10.77 -4.25
C GLU A 155 10.98 -11.72 -3.06
N ARG A 156 11.28 -11.17 -1.89
CA ARG A 156 11.53 -11.93 -0.66
C ARG A 156 10.32 -12.74 -0.19
N SER A 157 9.11 -12.34 -0.57
CA SER A 157 7.89 -13.06 -0.23
C SER A 157 7.72 -14.40 -0.95
N ASN A 158 8.53 -14.66 -1.99
CA ASN A 158 8.44 -15.85 -2.81
C ASN A 158 7.02 -16.10 -3.37
N GLY A 159 6.34 -15.03 -3.79
CA GLY A 159 5.05 -15.09 -4.49
C GLY A 159 3.80 -15.12 -3.61
N HIS A 160 3.95 -14.83 -2.31
CA HIS A 160 2.85 -14.70 -1.34
C HIS A 160 2.36 -13.25 -1.16
N PHE A 161 3.23 -12.27 -1.37
CA PHE A 161 2.92 -10.84 -1.24
C PHE A 161 3.10 -10.17 -2.59
N TYR A 162 2.12 -9.37 -3.02
CA TYR A 162 2.23 -8.50 -4.19
C TYR A 162 2.02 -7.05 -3.75
N GLY A 163 3.07 -6.24 -3.81
CA GLY A 163 3.00 -4.81 -3.51
C GLY A 163 2.35 -4.03 -4.63
N VAL A 164 1.51 -3.06 -4.29
CA VAL A 164 0.93 -2.12 -5.26
C VAL A 164 1.88 -0.95 -5.44
N GLY A 165 2.39 -0.76 -6.66
CA GLY A 165 3.29 0.36 -6.96
C GLY A 165 2.56 1.70 -7.08
N LEU A 166 3.34 2.77 -7.17
CA LEU A 166 2.89 4.16 -7.31
C LEU A 166 3.50 4.76 -8.58
N ILE A 167 2.70 5.52 -9.32
CA ILE A 167 3.13 6.12 -10.59
C ILE A 167 2.89 7.63 -10.59
N ASN A 168 3.49 8.31 -11.56
CA ASN A 168 3.06 9.65 -11.95
C ASN A 168 1.82 9.51 -12.84
N TRP A 169 0.72 10.15 -12.46
CA TRP A 169 -0.53 10.16 -13.24
C TRP A 169 -0.92 11.55 -13.76
N TRP A 170 -0.06 12.55 -13.57
CA TRP A 170 -0.36 13.93 -13.95
C TRP A 170 0.38 14.39 -15.21
N ASP A 171 1.36 13.64 -15.68
CA ASP A 171 2.11 13.92 -16.90
C ASP A 171 2.36 12.61 -17.68
N PRO A 172 2.01 12.53 -18.97
CA PRO A 172 2.11 11.30 -19.75
C PRO A 172 3.55 10.76 -19.86
N LYS A 173 4.56 11.64 -19.92
CA LYS A 173 5.96 11.17 -19.98
C LYS A 173 6.40 10.57 -18.65
N GLY A 174 6.00 11.19 -17.54
CA GLY A 174 6.19 10.65 -16.20
C GLY A 174 5.44 9.33 -16.00
N THR A 175 4.20 9.23 -16.47
CA THR A 175 3.41 7.99 -16.48
C THR A 175 4.15 6.86 -17.18
N ARG A 176 4.57 7.08 -18.43
CA ARG A 176 5.36 6.10 -19.20
C ARG A 176 6.61 5.67 -18.45
N SER A 177 7.42 6.63 -18.00
CA SER A 177 8.71 6.38 -17.33
C SER A 177 8.53 5.57 -16.03
N THR A 178 7.55 5.94 -15.20
CA THR A 178 7.30 5.25 -13.94
C THR A 178 6.66 3.88 -14.13
N LEU A 179 5.85 3.68 -15.17
CA LEU A 179 5.33 2.35 -15.54
C LEU A 179 6.42 1.42 -16.09
N GLU A 180 7.33 1.93 -16.92
CA GLU A 180 8.49 1.17 -17.41
C GLU A 180 9.38 0.70 -16.25
N GLU A 181 9.65 1.59 -15.30
CA GLU A 181 10.39 1.25 -14.07
C GLU A 181 9.64 0.22 -13.23
N LEU A 182 8.35 0.43 -12.97
CA LEU A 182 7.50 -0.48 -12.20
C LEU A 182 7.52 -1.90 -12.80
N LYS A 183 7.45 -2.01 -14.13
CA LYS A 183 7.60 -3.28 -14.85
C LYS A 183 8.99 -3.88 -14.68
N SER A 184 10.04 -3.06 -14.74
CA SER A 184 11.42 -3.52 -14.55
C SER A 184 11.69 -4.06 -13.15
N LEU A 185 11.00 -3.51 -12.14
CA LEU A 185 11.00 -4.00 -10.76
C LEU A 185 10.14 -5.26 -10.56
N GLY A 186 9.38 -5.67 -11.58
CA GLY A 186 8.54 -6.85 -11.55
C GLY A 186 7.22 -6.69 -10.78
N LEU A 187 6.87 -5.47 -10.35
CA LEU A 187 5.58 -5.15 -9.73
C LEU A 187 4.43 -5.41 -10.72
N LYS A 188 3.27 -5.82 -10.19
CA LYS A 188 2.18 -6.39 -11.00
C LYS A 188 1.03 -5.44 -11.28
N THR A 189 0.93 -4.35 -10.52
CA THR A 189 -0.14 -3.35 -10.61
C THR A 189 0.36 -2.05 -9.96
N PHE A 190 -0.44 -0.99 -10.11
CA PHE A 190 -0.21 0.29 -9.47
C PHE A 190 -1.52 0.89 -8.96
N LEU A 191 -1.38 1.78 -7.98
CA LEU A 191 -2.50 2.54 -7.43
C LEU A 191 -2.73 3.78 -8.27
N LEU A 192 -3.98 3.97 -8.73
CA LEU A 192 -4.49 5.25 -9.22
C LEU A 192 -5.54 5.80 -8.22
N PRO A 193 -5.30 6.96 -7.57
CA PRO A 193 -6.08 7.35 -6.40
C PRO A 193 -7.51 7.72 -6.73
N LEU A 194 -8.46 7.35 -5.88
CA LEU A 194 -9.86 7.76 -6.05
C LEU A 194 -10.04 9.28 -6.10
N ASN A 195 -9.23 10.02 -5.34
CA ASN A 195 -9.12 11.46 -5.45
C ASN A 195 -7.87 11.80 -6.28
N PRO A 196 -8.02 12.28 -7.52
CA PRO A 196 -6.89 12.47 -8.42
C PRO A 196 -6.05 13.71 -8.07
N GLY A 197 -6.54 14.56 -7.17
CA GLY A 197 -5.89 15.82 -6.79
C GLY A 197 -6.12 16.92 -7.82
N LYS A 198 -5.21 17.89 -7.83
CA LYS A 198 -5.30 19.09 -8.67
C LYS A 198 -4.07 19.28 -9.55
N ASP A 199 -4.27 19.92 -10.70
CA ASP A 199 -3.21 20.40 -11.57
C ASP A 199 -2.55 21.68 -11.02
N ASP A 200 -1.60 22.24 -11.79
CA ASP A 200 -0.83 23.42 -11.37
C ASP A 200 -1.67 24.71 -11.39
N ASP A 201 -2.80 24.72 -12.11
CA ASP A 201 -3.77 25.81 -12.16
C ASP A 201 -4.88 25.66 -11.09
N GLY A 202 -4.86 24.55 -10.35
CA GLY A 202 -5.80 24.25 -9.27
C GLY A 202 -7.09 23.57 -9.73
N ASN A 203 -7.19 23.16 -10.99
CA ASN A 203 -8.30 22.35 -11.51
C ASN A 203 -8.17 20.93 -10.98
N ILE A 204 -9.31 20.29 -10.71
CA ILE A 204 -9.32 18.87 -10.32
C ILE A 204 -9.07 18.06 -11.59
N TYR A 205 -8.13 17.11 -11.54
CA TYR A 205 -7.99 16.15 -12.63
C TYR A 205 -9.28 15.37 -12.80
N ASP A 206 -9.80 15.30 -14.01
CA ASP A 206 -10.96 14.49 -14.32
C ASP A 206 -10.49 13.27 -15.13
N TYR A 207 -10.55 12.10 -14.51
CA TYR A 207 -10.17 10.84 -15.17
C TYR A 207 -11.03 10.51 -16.40
N GLY A 208 -12.22 11.10 -16.54
CA GLY A 208 -13.06 10.97 -17.73
C GLY A 208 -12.86 12.07 -18.77
N SER A 209 -12.00 13.07 -18.52
CA SER A 209 -11.72 14.14 -19.48
C SER A 209 -10.75 13.67 -20.56
N THR A 210 -10.91 14.20 -21.77
CA THR A 210 -9.96 14.00 -22.88
C THR A 210 -8.57 14.54 -22.58
N ASP A 211 -8.44 15.45 -21.60
CA ASP A 211 -7.13 15.94 -21.15
C ASP A 211 -6.27 14.83 -20.52
N MET A 212 -6.90 13.73 -20.05
CA MET A 212 -6.23 12.55 -19.52
C MET A 212 -5.95 11.46 -20.57
N ASP A 213 -6.41 11.61 -21.82
CA ASP A 213 -6.28 10.58 -22.87
C ASP A 213 -4.81 10.16 -23.04
N ALA A 214 -3.88 11.12 -23.08
CA ALA A 214 -2.47 10.81 -23.23
C ALA A 214 -1.88 10.03 -22.04
N VAL A 215 -2.41 10.20 -20.83
CA VAL A 215 -2.02 9.40 -19.65
C VAL A 215 -2.61 7.99 -19.76
N TRP A 216 -3.86 7.88 -20.19
CA TRP A 216 -4.54 6.61 -20.40
C TRP A 216 -3.90 5.77 -21.50
N ASP A 217 -3.46 6.38 -22.60
CA ASP A 217 -2.72 5.71 -23.68
C ASP A 217 -1.44 5.05 -23.15
N GLU A 218 -0.71 5.73 -22.25
CA GLU A 218 0.52 5.19 -21.64
C GLU A 218 0.21 4.06 -20.63
N ILE A 219 -0.87 4.19 -19.88
CA ILE A 219 -1.36 3.13 -18.98
C ILE A 219 -1.77 1.89 -19.77
N GLU A 220 -2.56 2.06 -20.84
CA GLU A 220 -2.99 0.95 -21.70
C GLU A 220 -1.78 0.27 -22.35
N ALA A 221 -0.86 1.06 -22.92
CA ALA A 221 0.35 0.54 -23.55
C ALA A 221 1.27 -0.24 -22.58
N ALA A 222 1.27 0.12 -21.29
CA ALA A 222 2.04 -0.61 -20.29
C ALA A 222 1.52 -2.05 -20.07
N GLY A 223 0.23 -2.30 -20.33
CA GLY A 223 -0.41 -3.60 -20.15
C GLY A 223 -0.49 -4.04 -18.68
N LEU A 224 -0.47 -3.09 -17.76
CA LEU A 224 -0.61 -3.33 -16.32
C LEU A 224 -2.03 -3.00 -15.86
N PRO A 225 -2.64 -3.83 -15.00
CA PRO A 225 -3.94 -3.51 -14.42
C PRO A 225 -3.86 -2.26 -13.55
N VAL A 226 -4.94 -1.49 -13.52
CA VAL A 226 -5.10 -0.33 -12.64
C VAL A 226 -5.81 -0.75 -11.36
N SER A 227 -5.25 -0.42 -10.21
CA SER A 227 -5.91 -0.58 -8.92
C SER A 227 -6.40 0.78 -8.41
N HIS A 228 -7.71 1.00 -8.37
CA HIS A 228 -8.27 2.19 -7.73
C HIS A 228 -8.49 1.94 -6.24
N HIS A 229 -7.89 2.79 -5.41
CA HIS A 229 -7.99 2.75 -3.95
C HIS A 229 -7.95 4.19 -3.39
#